data_AF-A0A3M0ZZI7-F1
#
_entry.id   AF-A0A3M0ZZI7-F1
#
_cell.length_a   1.000
_cell.length_b   1.000
_cell.length_c   1.000
_cell.angle_alpha   90.00
_cell.angle_beta   90.00
_cell.angle_gamma   90.00
#
_symmetry.space_group_name_H-M   'P 1'
#
loop_
_entity.id
_entity.type
_entity.pdbx_description
1 polymer ?
#
loop_
_entity_poly.entity_id
_entity_poly.type
_entity_poly.pdbx_seq_one_letter_code
_entity_poly.pdbx_strand_id
1 'polypeptide(L)'
;MAGSGFKGSELHDVDEFLHGDGIETEREKEIGQHIGYRYDVNLVPDYDRLTPFLRKYIEVMGWDDLNWLEDVHMGYEEGQPAVFDRNINGWVRVPDSIELPDNQQDRDMIARELLIKFQMSDRHPLVNLRKVYTKF
;
A
#
# COMPACT_ATOMS: atom_id res chain seq x y z
N MET A 1 1.30 18.48 1.64
CA MET A 1 2.21 19.03 2.67
C MET A 1 2.30 18.01 3.80
N ALA A 2 3.41 17.27 3.89
CA ALA A 2 3.59 16.26 4.93
C ALA A 2 3.55 16.91 6.32
N GLY A 3 2.83 16.29 7.25
CA GLY A 3 2.67 16.80 8.62
C GLY A 3 4.02 16.89 9.33
N SER A 4 4.24 18.00 10.03
CA SER A 4 5.48 18.32 10.75
C SER A 4 5.69 17.52 12.04
N GLY A 5 5.14 16.31 12.13
CA GLY A 5 5.24 15.52 13.36
C GLY A 5 4.90 14.06 13.14
N PHE A 6 5.70 13.19 13.74
CA PHE A 6 5.49 11.75 13.77
C PHE A 6 5.41 11.28 15.21
N LYS A 7 4.25 10.74 15.62
CA LYS A 7 4.02 10.08 16.93
C LYS A 7 4.61 10.80 18.17
N GLY A 8 4.59 12.13 18.19
CA GLY A 8 4.98 12.92 19.36
C GLY A 8 6.41 13.48 19.36
N SER A 9 7.17 13.28 18.28
CA SER A 9 8.40 14.05 18.01
C SER A 9 8.18 15.06 16.88
N GLU A 10 8.79 16.23 17.03
CA GLU A 10 8.93 17.21 15.94
C GLU A 10 9.97 16.67 14.95
N LEU A 11 9.63 16.70 13.66
CA LEU A 11 10.56 16.35 12.59
C LEU A 11 11.28 17.62 12.14
N HIS A 12 12.61 17.61 12.19
CA HIS A 12 13.44 18.74 11.80
C HIS A 12 13.83 18.69 10.32
N ASP A 13 13.93 17.48 9.73
CA ASP A 13 14.23 17.29 8.31
C ASP A 13 13.57 16.03 7.71
N VAL A 14 13.36 16.02 6.40
CA VAL A 14 12.77 14.90 5.64
C VAL A 14 13.72 13.70 5.58
N ASP A 15 15.03 13.96 5.55
CA ASP A 15 16.10 12.95 5.52
C ASP A 15 16.71 12.67 6.90
N GLU A 16 16.13 13.19 7.98
CA GLU A 16 16.65 13.10 9.36
C GLU A 16 16.96 11.66 9.78
N PHE A 17 16.11 10.71 9.36
CA PHE A 17 16.27 9.28 9.64
C PHE A 17 17.10 8.51 8.60
N LEU A 18 17.44 9.15 7.48
CA LEU A 18 18.33 8.59 6.44
C LEU A 18 19.79 9.00 6.66
N HIS A 19 20.02 10.18 7.26
CA HIS A 19 21.35 10.75 7.48
C HIS A 19 21.77 10.86 8.95
N GLY A 20 20.84 10.71 9.90
CA GLY A 20 21.14 10.66 11.33
C GLY A 20 21.42 9.26 11.87
N ASP A 21 21.92 9.17 13.11
CA ASP A 21 22.15 7.91 13.85
C ASP A 21 20.83 7.20 14.25
N GLY A 22 19.69 7.72 13.81
CA GLY A 22 18.42 6.99 13.64
C GLY A 22 17.71 6.51 14.90
N ILE A 23 18.18 6.82 16.11
CA ILE A 23 17.56 6.33 17.35
C ILE A 23 17.80 7.31 18.52
N GLU A 24 16.92 8.30 18.69
CA GLU A 24 17.07 9.29 19.77
C GLU A 24 16.45 8.84 21.10
N THR A 25 15.45 7.95 21.09
CA THR A 25 14.77 7.57 22.34
C THR A 25 15.29 6.24 22.90
N GLU A 26 15.51 6.19 24.22
CA GLU A 26 15.91 4.97 24.94
C GLU A 26 14.93 3.82 24.71
N ARG A 27 13.64 4.16 24.49
CA ARG A 27 12.60 3.18 24.14
C ARG A 27 12.86 2.53 22.79
N GLU A 28 13.21 3.30 21.74
CA GLU A 28 13.47 2.75 20.40
C GLU A 28 14.71 1.85 20.35
N LYS A 29 15.73 2.14 21.17
CA LYS A 29 16.92 1.28 21.33
C LYS A 29 16.57 -0.07 21.96
N GLU A 30 15.60 -0.09 22.87
CA GLU A 30 15.20 -1.29 23.63
C GLU A 30 14.38 -2.28 22.77
N ILE A 31 13.61 -1.79 21.80
CA ILE A 31 12.73 -2.61 20.94
C ILE A 31 13.46 -3.30 19.77
N GLY A 32 14.68 -2.85 19.42
CA GLY A 32 15.43 -3.39 18.29
C GLY A 32 14.83 -3.06 16.91
N GLN A 33 15.61 -3.39 15.86
CA GLN A 33 15.48 -2.94 14.46
C GLN A 33 14.05 -2.59 13.99
N HIS A 34 13.92 -1.38 13.47
CA HIS A 34 12.74 -0.93 12.76
C HIS A 34 12.87 -1.29 11.27
N ILE A 35 11.76 -1.74 10.69
CA ILE A 35 11.68 -2.06 9.27
C ILE A 35 11.65 -0.72 8.51
N GLY A 36 12.47 -0.57 7.46
CA GLY A 36 12.81 0.73 6.84
C GLY A 36 11.65 1.64 6.43
N TYR A 37 10.45 1.10 6.24
CA TYR A 37 9.24 1.88 5.94
C TYR A 37 8.78 2.79 7.09
N ARG A 38 9.28 2.59 8.32
CA ARG A 38 8.97 3.50 9.43
C ARG A 38 9.51 4.92 9.21
N TYR A 39 10.50 5.06 8.33
CA TYR A 39 11.25 6.30 8.16
C TYR A 39 11.39 6.77 6.71
N ASP A 40 11.15 5.90 5.72
CA ASP A 40 11.12 6.32 4.32
C ASP A 40 9.73 6.85 3.94
N VAL A 41 9.57 8.17 4.04
CA VAL A 41 8.38 8.91 3.61
C VAL A 41 8.00 8.68 2.14
N ASN A 42 8.91 8.20 1.27
CA ASN A 42 8.58 7.86 -0.11
C ASN A 42 7.79 6.54 -0.23
N LEU A 43 7.78 5.71 0.82
CA LEU A 43 6.94 4.50 0.91
C LEU A 43 5.51 4.81 1.39
N VAL A 44 5.27 6.02 1.91
CA VAL A 44 3.94 6.46 2.30
C VAL A 44 3.15 6.87 1.03
N PRO A 45 1.90 6.39 0.86
CA PRO A 45 1.01 6.87 -0.18
C PRO A 45 0.88 8.41 -0.20
N ASP A 46 1.21 9.06 -1.31
CA ASP A 46 0.82 10.46 -1.51
C ASP A 46 -0.69 10.51 -1.80
N TYR A 47 -1.44 11.01 -0.84
CA TYR A 47 -2.90 11.09 -0.89
C TYR A 47 -3.42 12.06 -1.96
N ASP A 48 -2.58 12.98 -2.46
CA ASP A 48 -2.94 13.87 -3.55
C ASP A 48 -3.04 13.09 -4.88
N ARG A 49 -2.39 11.92 -4.98
CA ARG A 49 -2.38 11.04 -6.15
C ARG A 49 -3.33 9.85 -6.06
N LEU A 50 -4.18 9.81 -5.04
CA LEU A 50 -5.24 8.81 -4.98
C LEU A 50 -6.06 8.81 -6.26
N THR A 51 -6.28 7.61 -6.80
CA THR A 51 -7.25 7.44 -7.86
C THR A 51 -8.65 7.83 -7.37
N PRO A 52 -9.57 8.22 -8.28
CA PRO A 52 -10.94 8.54 -7.89
C PRO A 52 -11.64 7.39 -7.14
N PHE A 53 -11.29 6.15 -7.49
CA PHE A 53 -11.80 4.96 -6.80
C PHE A 53 -11.29 4.87 -5.37
N LEU A 54 -9.98 4.99 -5.15
CA LEU A 54 -9.40 4.90 -3.80
C LEU A 54 -9.93 6.00 -2.89
N ARG A 55 -10.07 7.23 -3.40
CA ARG A 55 -10.65 8.35 -2.65
C ARG A 55 -12.07 8.01 -2.16
N LYS A 56 -12.92 7.51 -3.05
CA LYS A 56 -14.28 7.08 -2.71
C LYS A 56 -14.28 5.88 -1.76
N TYR A 57 -13.36 4.95 -1.94
CA TYR A 57 -13.25 3.77 -1.09
C TYR A 57 -12.94 4.15 0.36
N ILE A 58 -11.95 5.03 0.59
CA ILE A 58 -11.60 5.56 1.92
C ILE A 58 -12.81 6.24 2.57
N GLU A 59 -13.52 7.10 1.81
CA GLU A 59 -14.72 7.79 2.28
C GLU A 59 -15.82 6.81 2.73
N VAL A 60 -16.10 5.78 1.92
CA VAL A 60 -17.13 4.77 2.22
C VAL A 60 -16.75 3.93 3.44
N MET A 61 -15.48 3.57 3.58
CA MET A 61 -14.99 2.77 4.70
C MET A 61 -14.88 3.59 6.00
N GLY A 62 -14.91 4.93 5.90
CA GLY A 62 -14.69 5.82 7.03
C GLY A 62 -13.27 5.71 7.58
N TRP A 63 -12.29 5.51 6.70
CA TRP A 63 -10.87 5.38 7.08
C TRP A 63 -10.16 6.71 6.93
N ASP A 64 -9.14 6.92 7.77
CA ASP A 64 -8.32 8.14 7.70
C ASP A 64 -7.18 8.01 6.68
N ASP A 65 -6.77 6.77 6.35
CA ASP A 65 -5.57 6.48 5.56
C ASP A 65 -5.63 5.15 4.78
N LEU A 66 -4.58 4.86 4.00
CA LEU A 66 -4.38 3.61 3.24
C LEU A 66 -3.18 2.79 3.76
N ASN A 67 -2.80 2.90 5.03
CA ASN A 67 -1.61 2.20 5.55
C ASN A 67 -1.70 0.68 5.36
N TRP A 68 -2.90 0.11 5.38
CA TRP A 68 -3.12 -1.32 5.11
C TRP A 68 -2.78 -1.77 3.67
N LEU A 69 -2.58 -0.82 2.74
CA LEU A 69 -2.14 -1.05 1.36
C LEU A 69 -0.74 -0.49 1.08
N GLU A 70 0.03 -0.11 2.10
CA GLU A 70 1.36 0.49 1.92
C GLU A 70 2.28 -0.44 1.09
N ASP A 71 2.29 -1.73 1.43
CA ASP A 71 3.07 -2.80 0.78
C ASP A 71 2.55 -3.23 -0.61
N VAL A 72 1.49 -2.59 -1.12
CA VAL A 72 0.92 -2.94 -2.42
C VAL A 72 1.53 -2.06 -3.48
N HIS A 73 2.34 -2.69 -4.33
CA HIS A 73 3.08 -2.04 -5.40
C HIS A 73 2.77 -2.71 -6.75
N MET A 74 2.99 -1.97 -7.83
CA MET A 74 2.96 -2.54 -9.17
C MET A 74 4.16 -3.47 -9.36
N GLY A 75 3.89 -4.76 -9.55
CA GLY A 75 4.88 -5.77 -9.89
C GLY A 75 4.79 -6.20 -11.36
N TYR A 76 5.52 -7.27 -11.69
CA TYR A 76 5.54 -7.84 -13.03
C TYR A 76 5.56 -9.37 -12.96
N GLU A 77 4.73 -10.01 -13.78
CA GLU A 77 4.70 -11.45 -14.00
C GLU A 77 4.98 -11.70 -15.49
N GLU A 78 6.04 -12.45 -15.80
CA GLU A 78 6.45 -12.75 -17.20
C GLU A 78 6.59 -11.49 -18.08
N GLY A 79 7.04 -10.38 -17.49
CA GLY A 79 7.20 -9.10 -18.16
C GLY A 79 5.90 -8.29 -18.35
N GLN A 80 4.76 -8.83 -17.91
CA GLN A 80 3.48 -8.12 -17.89
C GLN A 80 3.23 -7.49 -16.52
N PRO A 81 2.69 -6.27 -16.45
CA PRO A 81 2.35 -5.65 -15.18
C PRO A 81 1.31 -6.48 -14.43
N ALA A 82 1.54 -6.69 -13.13
CA ALA A 82 0.69 -7.50 -12.29
C ALA A 82 0.75 -7.06 -10.82
N VAL A 83 -0.31 -7.37 -10.07
CA VAL A 83 -0.41 -7.08 -8.64
C VAL A 83 -0.51 -8.39 -7.88
N PHE A 84 0.25 -8.53 -6.80
CA PHE A 84 0.23 -9.74 -5.99
C PHE A 84 -0.94 -9.72 -5.00
N ASP A 85 -1.79 -10.75 -5.03
CA ASP A 85 -2.85 -10.95 -4.05
C ASP A 85 -2.47 -12.06 -3.05
N ARG A 86 -2.27 -11.66 -1.79
CA ARG A 86 -1.91 -12.55 -0.68
C ARG A 86 -3.02 -13.56 -0.35
N ASN A 87 -4.30 -13.23 -0.61
CA ASN A 87 -5.43 -14.09 -0.24
C ASN A 87 -5.49 -15.37 -1.09
N ILE A 88 -5.05 -15.29 -2.33
CA ILE A 88 -5.00 -16.43 -3.27
C ILE A 88 -3.57 -16.89 -3.54
N ASN A 89 -2.57 -16.23 -2.96
CA ASN A 89 -1.14 -16.46 -3.20
C ASN A 89 -0.82 -16.46 -4.71
N GLY A 90 -1.28 -15.44 -5.43
CA GLY A 90 -1.19 -15.38 -6.89
C GLY A 90 -1.09 -13.96 -7.44
N TRP A 91 -0.62 -13.86 -8.68
CA TRP A 91 -0.52 -12.61 -9.41
C TRP A 91 -1.79 -12.32 -10.21
N VAL A 92 -2.27 -11.08 -10.12
CA VAL A 92 -3.40 -10.55 -10.87
C VAL A 92 -2.84 -9.63 -11.95
N ARG A 93 -2.86 -10.11 -13.19
CA ARG A 93 -2.35 -9.33 -14.33
C ARG A 93 -3.22 -8.10 -14.58
N VAL A 94 -2.55 -6.97 -14.82
CA VAL A 94 -3.20 -5.73 -15.24
C VAL A 94 -3.66 -5.89 -16.69
N PRO A 95 -4.91 -5.57 -17.05
CA PRO A 95 -5.37 -5.64 -18.42
C PRO A 95 -4.58 -4.70 -19.35
N ASP A 96 -4.23 -5.17 -20.55
CA ASP A 96 -3.48 -4.40 -21.57
C ASP A 96 -4.13 -3.06 -21.96
N SER A 97 -5.44 -2.93 -21.73
CA SER A 97 -6.20 -1.69 -21.95
C SER A 97 -5.87 -0.55 -20.96
N ILE A 98 -5.15 -0.85 -19.87
CA ILE A 98 -4.74 0.16 -18.88
C ILE A 98 -3.33 0.63 -19.22
N GLU A 99 -3.20 1.88 -19.66
CA GLU A 99 -1.90 2.51 -19.81
C GLU A 99 -1.32 2.85 -18.43
N LEU A 100 -0.12 2.36 -18.17
CA LEU A 100 0.57 2.63 -16.91
C LEU A 100 1.38 3.94 -17.01
N PRO A 101 1.27 4.83 -16.02
CA PRO A 101 2.03 6.07 -15.97
C PRO A 101 3.53 5.80 -15.80
N ASP A 102 4.39 6.77 -16.07
CA ASP A 102 5.87 6.56 -16.00
C ASP A 102 6.47 6.72 -14.60
N ASN A 103 5.67 7.13 -13.61
CA ASN A 103 6.13 7.25 -12.22
C ASN A 103 5.62 6.11 -11.34
N GLN A 104 6.47 5.69 -10.39
CA GLN A 104 6.20 4.54 -9.54
C GLN A 104 4.95 4.73 -8.67
N GLN A 105 4.75 5.94 -8.13
CA GLN A 105 3.70 6.19 -7.17
C GLN A 105 2.30 6.04 -7.77
N ASP A 106 2.08 6.60 -8.96
CA ASP A 106 0.80 6.44 -9.65
C ASP A 106 0.56 4.98 -10.08
N ARG A 107 1.63 4.25 -10.46
CA ARG A 107 1.53 2.80 -10.72
C ARG A 107 1.08 2.05 -9.48
N ASP A 108 1.64 2.39 -8.32
CA ASP A 108 1.27 1.75 -7.06
C ASP A 108 -0.17 2.13 -6.65
N MET A 109 -0.63 3.36 -6.93
CA MET A 109 -2.05 3.72 -6.74
C MET A 109 -2.98 2.88 -7.63
N ILE A 110 -2.59 2.65 -8.88
CA ILE A 110 -3.34 1.74 -9.76
C ILE A 110 -3.30 0.30 -9.23
N ALA A 111 -2.15 -0.17 -8.74
CA ALA A 111 -2.02 -1.51 -8.17
C ALA A 111 -2.97 -1.71 -6.98
N ARG A 112 -2.99 -0.74 -6.06
CA ARG A 112 -3.89 -0.70 -4.89
C ARG A 112 -5.36 -0.75 -5.30
N GLU A 113 -5.75 0.09 -6.25
CA GLU A 113 -7.12 0.10 -6.80
C GLU A 113 -7.49 -1.25 -7.42
N LEU A 114 -6.61 -1.82 -8.25
CA LEU A 114 -6.84 -3.09 -8.94
C LEU A 114 -7.01 -4.23 -7.95
N LEU A 115 -6.15 -4.31 -6.93
CA LEU A 115 -6.25 -5.33 -5.89
C LEU A 115 -7.59 -5.25 -5.16
N ILE A 116 -8.00 -4.05 -4.73
CA ILE A 116 -9.28 -3.85 -4.05
C ILE A 116 -10.46 -4.26 -4.95
N LYS A 117 -10.46 -3.80 -6.21
CA LYS A 117 -11.50 -4.18 -7.18
C LYS A 117 -11.56 -5.68 -7.41
N PHE A 118 -10.41 -6.34 -7.50
CA PHE A 118 -10.32 -7.78 -7.68
C PHE A 118 -10.86 -8.51 -6.45
N GLN A 119 -10.44 -8.14 -5.25
CA GLN A 119 -10.86 -8.76 -3.99
C GLN A 119 -12.37 -8.59 -3.73
N MET A 120 -12.95 -7.46 -4.12
CA MET A 120 -14.39 -7.20 -4.01
C MET A 120 -15.22 -7.76 -5.18
N SER A 121 -14.58 -8.36 -6.18
CA SER A 121 -15.28 -8.88 -7.36
C SER A 121 -16.09 -10.13 -7.03
N ASP A 122 -17.32 -10.20 -7.53
CA ASP A 122 -18.15 -11.42 -7.48
C ASP A 122 -17.50 -12.62 -8.20
N ARG A 123 -16.52 -12.33 -9.09
CA ARG A 123 -15.74 -13.34 -9.83
C ARG A 123 -14.48 -13.77 -9.09
N HIS A 124 -14.22 -13.26 -7.89
CA HIS A 124 -13.05 -13.63 -7.12
C HIS A 124 -13.06 -15.13 -6.79
N PRO A 125 -11.94 -15.87 -6.96
CA PRO A 125 -11.91 -17.34 -6.79
C PRO A 125 -12.41 -17.82 -5.42
N LEU A 126 -12.13 -17.05 -4.35
CA LEU A 126 -12.58 -17.39 -3.01
C LEU A 126 -14.11 -17.34 -2.84
N VAL A 127 -14.84 -16.58 -3.67
CA VAL A 127 -16.32 -16.59 -3.65
C VAL A 127 -16.85 -17.97 -4.04
N ASN A 128 -16.27 -18.59 -5.06
CA ASN A 128 -16.66 -19.93 -5.49
C ASN A 128 -16.23 -21.00 -4.48
N LEU A 129 -15.02 -20.90 -3.94
CA LEU A 129 -14.55 -21.82 -2.89
C LEU A 129 -15.43 -21.73 -1.64
N ARG A 130 -15.82 -20.53 -1.22
CA ARG A 130 -16.74 -20.32 -0.10
C ARG A 130 -18.06 -21.04 -0.33
N LYS A 131 -18.67 -20.94 -1.52
CA LYS A 131 -19.95 -21.61 -1.83
C LYS A 131 -19.87 -23.14 -1.68
N VAL A 132 -18.72 -23.74 -2.00
CA VAL A 132 -18.52 -25.19 -1.97
C VAL A 132 -18.07 -25.71 -0.59
N TYR A 133 -17.24 -24.94 0.12
CA TYR A 133 -16.49 -25.44 1.28
C TYR A 133 -16.80 -24.74 2.62
N THR A 134 -17.72 -23.77 2.67
CA THR A 134 -18.09 -23.11 3.94
C THR A 134 -18.73 -24.12 4.90
N LYS A 135 -18.23 -24.16 6.14
CA LYS A 135 -18.85 -24.91 7.24
C LYS A 135 -19.82 -24.01 8.00
N PHE A 136 -20.95 -24.58 8.44
CA PHE A 136 -22.02 -23.92 9.18
C PHE A 136 -21.70 -23.75 10.66
#